data_AF-A0A392W1I6-F1
#
_entry.id   AF-A0A392W1I6-F1
#
_cell.length_a   1.000
_cell.length_b   1.000
_cell.length_c   1.000
_cell.angle_alpha   90.00
_cell.angle_beta   90.00
_cell.angle_gamma   90.00
#
_symmetry.space_group_name_H-M   'P 1'
#
loop_
_entity.id
_entity.type
_entity.pdbx_description
1 polymer ?
#
loop_
_entity_poly.entity_id
_entity_poly.type
_entity_poly.pdbx_seq_one_letter_code
_entity_poly.pdbx_strand_id
1 'polypeptide(L)' 'MEITLEGAHMAFLKEMEELHEAELRKKLPPKLPDPGKFTIPCTIKGVNIEEALLDLGSSIN' A
#
# COMPACT_ATOMS: atom_id res chain seq x y z
N MET A 1 -20.62 19.05 -27.21
CA MET A 1 -20.02 19.35 -25.90
C MET A 1 -18.64 19.92 -26.22
N GLU A 2 -18.48 21.25 -26.15
CA GLU A 2 -17.20 21.90 -26.42
C GLU A 2 -16.25 21.59 -25.27
N ILE A 3 -15.15 20.91 -25.57
CA ILE A 3 -14.07 20.72 -24.60
C ILE A 3 -13.22 21.98 -24.67
N THR A 4 -13.11 22.70 -23.55
CA THR A 4 -12.22 23.86 -23.46
C THR A 4 -10.77 23.37 -23.55
N LEU A 5 -9.87 24.23 -24.07
CA LEU A 5 -8.44 23.90 -24.15
C LEU A 5 -7.86 23.47 -22.79
N GLU A 6 -8.33 24.10 -21.71
CA GLU A 6 -7.99 23.74 -20.33
C GLU A 6 -8.52 22.35 -19.97
N GLY A 7 -9.76 22.03 -20.33
CA GLY A 7 -10.34 20.70 -20.12
C GLY A 7 -9.57 19.60 -20.85
N ALA A 8 -9.12 19.89 -22.07
CA ALA A 8 -8.30 18.96 -22.86
C ALA A 8 -6.91 18.75 -22.22
N HIS A 9 -6.28 19.83 -21.74
CA HIS A 9 -4.98 19.74 -21.06
C HIS A 9 -5.06 18.95 -19.75
N MET A 10 -6.10 19.17 -18.94
CA MET A 10 -6.33 18.42 -17.71
C MET A 10 -6.59 16.93 -17.96
N ALA A 11 -7.35 16.61 -19.01
CA ALA A 11 -7.59 15.22 -19.42
C ALA A 11 -6.29 14.54 -19.84
N PHE A 12 -5.46 15.21 -20.64
CA PHE A 12 -4.17 14.70 -21.07
C PHE A 12 -3.21 14.42 -19.90
N LEU A 13 -3.07 15.37 -18.97
CA LEU A 13 -2.22 15.19 -17.79
C LEU A 13 -2.69 14.02 -16.92
N LYS A 14 -4.00 13.91 -16.70
CA LYS A 14 -4.58 12.80 -15.95
C LYS A 14 -4.31 11.45 -16.62
N GLU A 15 -4.44 11.37 -17.94
CA GLU A 15 -4.15 10.15 -18.69
C GLU A 15 -2.66 9.75 -18.59
N MET A 16 -1.75 10.74 -18.62
CA MET A 16 -0.33 10.50 -18.40
C MET A 16 -0.02 10.00 -16.97
N GLU A 17 -0.65 10.56 -15.95
CA GLU A 17 -0.50 10.11 -14.56
C GLU A 17 -1.03 8.68 -14.37
N GLU A 18 -2.20 8.36 -14.93
CA GLU A 18 -2.79 7.02 -14.85
C GLU A 18 -1.92 5.97 -15.57
N LEU A 19 -1.36 6.31 -16.72
CA LEU A 19 -0.43 5.44 -17.44
C LEU A 19 0.86 5.20 -16.64
N HIS A 20 1.41 6.25 -16.02
CA HIS A 20 2.60 6.14 -15.18
C HIS A 20 2.39 5.23 -13.98
N GLU A 21 1.28 5.42 -13.24
CA GLU A 21 0.88 4.56 -12.13
C GLU A 21 0.68 3.10 -12.56
N ALA A 22 0.06 2.88 -13.72
CA ALA A 22 -0.13 1.54 -14.26
C ALA A 22 1.20 0.84 -14.59
N GLU A 23 2.18 1.56 -15.12
CA GLU A 23 3.52 1.03 -15.39
C GLU A 23 4.32 0.76 -14.11
N LEU A 24 4.23 1.66 -13.12
CA LEU A 24 4.81 1.47 -11.79
C LEU A 24 4.26 0.20 -11.13
N ARG A 25 2.93 0.05 -11.10
CA ARG A 25 2.27 -1.13 -10.52
C ARG A 25 2.61 -2.44 -11.24
N LYS A 26 2.88 -2.41 -12.54
CA LYS A 26 3.36 -3.59 -13.29
C LYS A 26 4.78 -4.01 -12.89
N LYS A 27 5.61 -3.06 -12.47
CA LYS A 27 7.01 -3.29 -12.06
C LYS A 27 7.12 -3.66 -10.59
N LEU A 28 6.23 -3.13 -9.76
CA LEU A 28 6.18 -3.45 -8.34
C LEU A 28 5.57 -4.85 -8.12
N PRO A 29 6.07 -5.62 -7.16
CA PRO A 29 5.42 -6.87 -6.78
C PRO A 29 3.99 -6.59 -6.27
N PRO A 30 3.03 -7.50 -6.49
CA PRO A 30 1.68 -7.35 -5.99
C PRO A 30 1.71 -7.22 -4.47
N LYS A 31 0.97 -6.25 -3.91
CA LYS A 31 0.79 -6.14 -2.46
C LYS A 31 0.17 -7.45 -1.96
N LEU A 32 0.89 -8.13 -1.07
CA LEU A 32 0.34 -9.28 -0.37
C LEU A 32 -0.79 -8.80 0.53
N PRO A 33 -1.92 -9.54 0.61
CA PRO A 33 -2.94 -9.26 1.61
C PRO A 33 -2.31 -9.34 2.99
N ASP A 34 -2.75 -8.46 3.89
CA ASP A 34 -2.34 -8.52 5.29
C ASP A 34 -2.67 -9.91 5.84
N PRO A 35 -1.68 -10.69 6.33
CA PRO A 35 -1.94 -12.00 6.92
C PRO A 35 -2.78 -11.91 8.21
N GLY A 36 -3.02 -10.70 8.74
CA GLY A 36 -3.75 -10.44 9.97
C GLY A 36 -2.81 -10.35 11.17
N LYS A 37 -3.39 -10.33 12.39
CA LYS A 37 -2.60 -10.33 13.62
C LYS A 37 -1.79 -11.63 13.73
N PHE A 38 -0.47 -11.52 13.63
CA PHE A 38 0.45 -12.58 14.03
C PHE A 38 0.85 -12.36 15.49
N THR A 39 0.41 -13.24 16.38
CA THR A 39 0.73 -13.17 17.80
C THR A 39 1.60 -14.35 18.22
N ILE A 40 2.47 -14.11 19.20
CA ILE A 40 3.27 -15.15 19.86
C ILE A 40 3.15 -15.02 21.38
N PRO A 41 3.23 -16.11 22.13
CA PRO A 41 3.33 -16.03 23.58
C PRO A 41 4.71 -15.51 23.98
N CYS A 42 4.78 -14.66 24.99
CA CYS A 42 6.05 -14.20 25.55
C CYS A 42 5.95 -13.93 27.06
N THR A 43 7.12 -13.81 27.71
CA THR A 43 7.21 -13.49 29.13
C THR A 43 8.07 -12.24 29.32
N ILE A 44 7.53 -11.22 29.98
CA ILE A 44 8.26 -9.99 30.31
C ILE A 44 8.32 -9.85 31.82
N LYS A 45 9.52 -9.92 32.40
CA LYS A 45 9.76 -9.81 33.85
C LYS A 45 8.87 -10.77 34.69
N GLY A 46 8.64 -11.98 34.19
CA GLY A 46 7.81 -13.00 34.86
C GLY A 46 6.31 -12.86 34.62
N VAL A 47 5.86 -11.84 33.87
CA VAL A 47 4.47 -11.72 33.43
C VAL A 47 4.32 -12.44 32.10
N ASN A 48 3.40 -13.40 32.03
CA ASN A 48 3.06 -14.11 30.79
C ASN A 48 2.04 -13.33 29.97
N ILE A 49 2.31 -13.20 28.68
CA ILE A 49 1.45 -12.56 27.69
C ILE A 49 1.17 -13.61 26.62
N GLU A 50 -0.09 -14.05 26.52
CA GLU A 50 -0.47 -15.12 25.59
C GLU A 50 -0.54 -14.65 24.14
N GLU A 51 -0.90 -13.38 23.92
CA GLU A 51 -1.10 -12.80 22.59
C GLU A 51 -0.26 -11.53 22.37
N ALA A 52 1.07 -11.67 22.36
CA ALA A 52 1.93 -10.55 22.01
C ALA A 52 1.97 -10.38 20.48
N LEU A 53 1.51 -9.23 19.98
CA LEU A 53 1.58 -8.90 18.55
C LEU A 53 3.05 -8.85 18.12
N LEU A 54 3.40 -9.66 17.13
CA LEU A 54 4.72 -9.63 16.50
C LEU A 54 4.64 -8.78 15.23
N ASP A 55 5.10 -7.54 15.33
CA ASP A 55 5.32 -6.71 14.16
C ASP A 55 6.56 -7.19 13.41
N LEU A 56 6.36 -7.82 12.26
CA LEU A 56 7.43 -8.30 11.39
C LEU A 56 8.09 -7.17 10.58
N GLY A 57 7.57 -5.95 10.70
CA GLY A 57 8.06 -4.78 9.97
C GLY A 57 7.74 -4.89 8.49
N SER A 58 6.66 -4.26 8.05
CA SER A 58 6.42 -4.04 6.63
C SER A 58 7.04 -2.71 6.21
N SER A 59 7.98 -2.73 5.28
CA SER A 59 8.41 -1.50 4.62
C SER A 59 7.27 -0.97 3.76
N ILE A 60 6.76 0.21 4.08
CA ILE A 60 5.84 0.95 3.21
C ILE A 60 6.73 1.63 2.15
N ASN A 61 6.98 0.97 1.03
CA ASN A 61 7.47 1.65 -0.18
C ASN A 61 6.39 1.60 -1.26
#